data_AF-A0A964V7M0-F1
#
_entry.id   AF-A0A964V7M0-F1
#
_cell.length_a   1.000
_cell.length_b   1.000
_cell.length_c   1.000
_cell.angle_alpha   90.00
_cell.angle_beta   90.00
_cell.angle_gamma   90.00
#
_symmetry.space_group_name_H-M   'P 1'
#
loop_
_entity.id
_entity.type
_entity.pdbx_description
1 polymer ?
#
loop_
_entity_poly.entity_id
_entity_poly.type
_entity_poly.pdbx_seq_one_letter_code
_entity_poly.pdbx_strand_id
1 'polypeptide(L)'
;MSSMSDDFYPSIRAVDRYESLAVRESYVRLPDDWAVVAADVVNSSAAIEEGRYKEVNTVGVSIIAATRNAVRPIEVPYLFGGDGALLCIPGWTAPAIRRALGPTVAWRARRFGWS
;
A
#
# COMPACT_ATOMS: atom_id res chain seq x y z
N MET A 1 14.90 11.32 -9.04
CA MET A 1 15.63 10.57 -10.07
C MET A 1 14.92 9.24 -10.21
N SER A 2 14.54 8.85 -11.42
CA SER A 2 13.92 7.56 -11.75
C SER A 2 14.96 6.44 -11.64
N SER A 3 14.55 5.24 -11.25
CA SER A 3 15.43 4.07 -11.14
C SER A 3 15.38 3.20 -12.39
N MET A 4 16.43 2.40 -12.63
CA MET A 4 16.43 1.39 -13.69
C MET A 4 15.36 0.31 -13.50
N SER A 5 14.77 0.18 -12.31
CA SER A 5 13.79 -0.85 -11.95
C SER A 5 12.35 -0.31 -11.83
N ASP A 6 12.04 0.90 -12.32
CA ASP A 6 10.69 1.49 -12.21
C ASP A 6 9.63 0.68 -13.01
N ASP A 7 10.04 -0.13 -13.99
CA ASP A 7 9.17 -1.05 -14.76
C ASP A 7 9.14 -2.49 -14.21
N PHE A 8 9.76 -2.72 -13.03
CA PHE A 8 9.86 -4.04 -12.41
C PHE A 8 8.50 -4.72 -12.25
N TYR A 9 7.52 -4.05 -11.64
CA TYR A 9 6.24 -4.68 -11.34
C TYR A 9 5.44 -5.07 -12.59
N PRO A 10 5.29 -4.21 -13.61
CA PRO A 10 4.71 -4.59 -14.90
C PRO A 10 5.44 -5.74 -15.63
N SER A 11 6.74 -5.91 -15.38
CA SER A 11 7.53 -6.99 -16.01
C SER A 11 7.25 -8.38 -15.43
N ILE A 12 6.60 -8.47 -14.25
CA ILE A 12 6.30 -9.74 -13.60
C ILE A 12 5.20 -10.47 -14.36
N ARG A 13 5.49 -11.70 -14.79
CA ARG A 13 4.48 -12.58 -15.40
C ARG A 13 3.45 -13.00 -14.36
N ALA A 14 2.17 -12.78 -14.69
CA ALA A 14 1.06 -13.27 -13.87
C ALA A 14 1.08 -14.80 -13.76
N VAL A 15 0.83 -15.30 -12.54
CA VAL A 15 0.65 -16.73 -12.28
C VAL A 15 -0.81 -17.09 -12.59
N ASP A 16 -1.02 -18.05 -13.48
CA ASP A 16 -2.34 -18.48 -13.98
C ASP A 16 -2.79 -19.84 -13.44
N ARG A 17 -1.95 -20.51 -12.65
CA ARG A 17 -2.21 -21.82 -12.07
C ARG A 17 -1.96 -21.84 -10.57
N TYR A 18 -2.89 -22.42 -9.83
CA TYR A 18 -2.80 -22.51 -8.37
C TYR A 18 -1.59 -23.33 -7.90
N GLU A 19 -1.27 -24.42 -8.61
CA GLU A 19 -0.12 -25.28 -8.25
C GLU A 19 1.21 -24.53 -8.28
N SER A 20 1.32 -23.52 -9.15
CA SER A 20 2.52 -22.69 -9.28
C SER A 20 2.80 -21.85 -8.03
N LEU A 21 1.81 -21.62 -7.17
CA LEU A 21 2.00 -20.91 -5.89
C LEU A 21 2.86 -21.70 -4.89
N ALA A 22 2.95 -23.02 -5.04
CA ALA A 22 3.84 -23.86 -4.21
C ALA A 22 5.29 -23.86 -4.73
N VAL A 23 5.55 -23.31 -5.92
CA VAL A 23 6.84 -23.34 -6.60
C VAL A 23 7.59 -22.04 -6.33
N ARG A 24 8.78 -22.14 -5.74
CA ARG A 24 9.59 -20.97 -5.35
C ARG A 24 9.96 -20.10 -6.55
N GLU A 25 10.19 -20.73 -7.69
CA GLU A 25 10.56 -20.10 -8.97
C GLU A 25 9.46 -19.21 -9.55
N SER A 26 8.22 -19.34 -9.05
CA SER A 26 7.10 -18.45 -9.40
C SER A 26 7.20 -17.07 -8.74
N TYR A 27 8.09 -16.90 -7.75
CA TYR A 27 8.26 -15.66 -7.02
C TYR A 27 9.48 -14.89 -7.51
N VAL A 28 9.29 -13.60 -7.78
CA VAL A 28 10.35 -12.69 -8.21
C VAL A 28 10.85 -11.92 -7.00
N ARG A 29 12.18 -11.85 -6.83
CA ARG A 29 12.80 -11.05 -5.77
C ARG A 29 12.52 -9.57 -6.02
N LEU A 30 12.16 -8.85 -4.96
CA LEU A 30 12.03 -7.39 -4.99
C LEU A 30 13.41 -6.75 -5.30
N PRO A 31 13.49 -5.74 -6.18
CA PRO A 31 14.75 -5.05 -6.46
C PRO A 31 15.34 -4.42 -5.19
N ASP A 32 16.66 -4.35 -5.09
CA ASP A 32 17.35 -3.86 -3.89
C ASP A 32 17.15 -2.35 -3.65
N ASP A 33 16.74 -1.62 -4.68
CA ASP A 33 16.43 -0.19 -4.62
C ASP A 33 14.95 0.10 -4.32
N TRP A 34 14.14 -0.93 -4.12
CA TRP A 34 12.75 -0.83 -3.69
C TRP A 34 12.62 -0.98 -2.17
N ALA A 35 11.52 -0.47 -1.62
CA ALA A 35 11.18 -0.55 -0.21
C ALA A 35 9.79 -1.18 -0.01
N VAL A 36 9.62 -1.88 1.11
CA VAL A 36 8.31 -2.33 1.59
C VAL A 36 7.77 -1.29 2.57
N VAL A 37 6.53 -0.85 2.34
CA VAL A 37 5.79 0.07 3.20
C VAL A 37 4.64 -0.67 3.85
N ALA A 38 4.54 -0.56 5.17
CA ALA A 38 3.40 -0.99 5.95
C ALA A 38 2.74 0.24 6.58
N ALA A 39 1.42 0.31 6.49
CA ALA A 39 0.63 1.37 7.11
C ALA A 39 -0.65 0.78 7.69
N ASP A 40 -1.05 1.26 8.86
CA ASP A 40 -2.14 0.69 9.64
C ASP A 40 -2.95 1.79 10.36
N VAL A 41 -4.23 1.51 10.59
CA VAL A 41 -5.15 2.42 11.29
C VAL A 41 -5.03 2.20 12.80
N VAL A 42 -4.41 3.16 13.47
CA VAL A 42 -4.28 3.16 14.94
C VAL A 42 -5.66 2.99 15.61
N ASN A 43 -5.76 2.08 16.58
CA ASN A 43 -7.00 1.73 17.30
C ASN A 43 -8.14 1.19 16.42
N SER A 44 -7.82 0.51 15.32
CA SER A 44 -8.81 -0.11 14.43
C SER A 44 -9.73 -1.09 15.15
N SER A 45 -9.22 -1.93 16.06
CA SER A 45 -10.00 -2.96 16.75
C SER A 45 -11.14 -2.35 17.58
N ALA A 46 -10.85 -1.35 18.40
CA ALA A 46 -11.87 -0.65 19.20
C ALA A 46 -12.91 0.04 18.29
N ALA A 47 -12.47 0.68 17.21
CA ALA A 47 -13.39 1.29 16.25
C ALA A 47 -14.28 0.25 15.56
N ILE A 48 -13.77 -0.95 15.27
CA ILE A 48 -14.56 -2.06 14.72
C ILE A 48 -15.60 -2.53 15.74
N GLU A 49 -15.23 -2.67 17.01
CA GLU A 49 -16.15 -3.03 18.10
C GLU A 49 -17.27 -2.00 18.28
N GLU A 50 -16.98 -0.71 18.05
CA GLU A 50 -17.97 0.38 18.00
C GLU A 50 -18.83 0.39 16.72
N GLY A 51 -18.69 -0.61 15.84
CA GLY A 51 -19.46 -0.72 14.59
C GLY A 51 -18.93 0.13 13.44
N ARG A 52 -17.72 0.69 13.56
CA ARG A 52 -17.12 1.64 12.59
C ARG A 52 -16.26 0.96 11.52
N TYR A 53 -16.44 -0.34 11.29
CA TYR A 53 -15.66 -1.12 10.33
C TYR A 53 -15.59 -0.49 8.93
N LYS A 54 -16.66 0.16 8.47
CA LYS A 54 -16.68 0.85 7.16
C LYS A 54 -15.71 2.03 7.14
N GLU A 55 -15.64 2.77 8.23
CA GLU A 55 -14.73 3.92 8.34
C GLU A 55 -13.28 3.45 8.37
N VAL A 56 -13.00 2.41 9.17
CA VAL A 56 -11.70 1.74 9.24
C VAL A 56 -11.23 1.32 7.84
N ASN A 57 -12.07 0.58 7.11
CA ASN A 57 -11.78 0.14 5.75
C ASN A 57 -11.57 1.31 4.78
N THR A 58 -12.35 2.38 4.94
CA THR A 58 -12.20 3.56 4.07
C THR A 58 -10.84 4.23 4.30
N VAL A 59 -10.39 4.32 5.55
CA VAL A 59 -9.05 4.84 5.85
C VAL A 59 -7.98 3.92 5.29
N GLY A 60 -8.09 2.60 5.47
CA GLY A 60 -7.14 1.64 4.90
C GLY A 60 -7.02 1.74 3.37
N VAL A 61 -8.14 1.84 2.65
CA VAL A 61 -8.15 2.06 1.18
C VAL A 61 -7.54 3.41 0.81
N SER A 62 -7.77 4.46 1.60
CA SER A 62 -7.24 5.80 1.31
C SER A 62 -5.71 5.86 1.32
N ILE A 63 -5.04 5.01 2.12
CA ILE A 63 -3.58 4.85 2.13
C ILE A 63 -3.10 4.34 0.76
N ILE A 64 -3.78 3.34 0.21
CA ILE A 64 -3.46 2.77 -1.11
C ILE A 64 -3.64 3.84 -2.19
N ALA A 65 -4.77 4.55 -2.17
CA ALA A 65 -5.07 5.60 -3.14
C ALA A 65 -4.07 6.76 -3.10
N ALA A 66 -3.73 7.25 -1.90
CA ALA A 66 -2.74 8.32 -1.72
C ALA A 66 -1.36 7.90 -2.22
N THR A 67 -0.94 6.67 -1.89
CA THR A 67 0.35 6.13 -2.32
C THR A 67 0.41 5.96 -3.83
N ARG A 68 -0.61 5.33 -4.44
CA ARG A 68 -0.72 5.16 -5.91
C ARG A 68 -0.65 6.50 -6.64
N ASN A 69 -1.32 7.52 -6.13
CA ASN A 69 -1.30 8.85 -6.74
C ASN A 69 0.07 9.54 -6.61
N ALA A 70 0.79 9.31 -5.49
CA ALA A 70 2.09 9.89 -5.24
C ALA A 70 3.22 9.30 -6.11
N VAL A 71 3.04 8.07 -6.61
CA VAL A 71 4.07 7.35 -7.39
C VAL A 71 3.79 7.28 -8.89
N ARG A 72 2.69 7.87 -9.38
CA ARG A 72 2.39 7.88 -10.82
C ARG A 72 3.57 8.45 -11.63
N PRO A 73 3.88 7.86 -12.80
CA PRO A 73 3.13 6.81 -13.51
C PRO A 73 3.51 5.37 -13.11
N ILE A 74 4.32 5.17 -12.08
CA ILE A 74 4.90 3.87 -11.74
C ILE A 74 3.83 2.93 -11.16
N GLU A 75 3.81 1.70 -11.64
CA GLU A 75 2.95 0.67 -11.05
C GLU A 75 3.65 -0.03 -9.89
N VAL A 76 2.90 -0.22 -8.80
CA VAL A 76 3.41 -0.78 -7.54
C VAL A 76 2.45 -1.84 -7.00
N PRO A 77 2.92 -3.02 -6.56
CA PRO A 77 2.06 -3.99 -5.90
C PRO A 77 1.57 -3.43 -4.56
N TYR A 78 0.34 -3.79 -4.20
CA TYR A 78 -0.23 -3.49 -2.89
C TYR A 78 -1.14 -4.63 -2.42
N LEU A 79 -1.26 -4.75 -1.10
CA LEU A 79 -2.19 -5.64 -0.42
C LEU A 79 -3.03 -4.80 0.55
N PHE A 80 -4.35 -4.98 0.49
CA PHE A 80 -5.28 -4.38 1.44
C PHE A 80 -5.56 -5.35 2.58
N GLY A 81 -5.35 -4.91 3.82
CA GLY A 81 -5.56 -5.73 5.03
C GLY A 81 -6.91 -5.53 5.72
N GLY A 82 -7.70 -4.54 5.31
CA GLY A 82 -8.90 -4.09 6.04
C GLY A 82 -8.63 -2.77 6.75
N ASP A 83 -7.88 -2.81 7.84
CA ASP A 83 -7.46 -1.64 8.61
C ASP A 83 -6.08 -1.08 8.22
N GLY A 84 -5.38 -1.76 7.31
CA GLY A 84 -4.08 -1.32 6.82
C GLY A 84 -3.81 -1.67 5.36
N ALA A 85 -2.60 -1.35 4.93
CA ALA A 85 -2.08 -1.69 3.62
C ALA A 85 -0.57 -1.98 3.64
N LEU A 86 -0.17 -2.92 2.80
CA LEU A 86 1.22 -3.21 2.46
C LEU A 86 1.47 -2.83 1.00
N LEU A 87 2.59 -2.17 0.71
CA LEU A 87 2.98 -1.77 -0.64
C LEU A 87 4.47 -2.00 -0.87
N CYS A 88 4.88 -2.32 -2.09
CA CYS A 88 6.29 -2.26 -2.49
C CYS A 88 6.49 -1.10 -3.46
N ILE A 89 7.47 -0.25 -3.21
CA ILE A 89 7.66 1.02 -3.94
C ILE A 89 9.12 1.18 -4.37
N PRO A 90 9.43 1.91 -5.45
CA PRO A 90 10.80 2.37 -5.67
C PRO A 90 11.23 3.25 -4.50
N GLY A 91 12.38 2.96 -3.89
CA GLY A 91 12.81 3.59 -2.63
C GLY A 91 12.93 5.11 -2.73
N TRP A 92 13.27 5.62 -3.91
CA TRP A 92 13.35 7.06 -4.18
C TRP A 92 12.01 7.79 -4.07
N THR A 93 10.88 7.08 -4.14
CA THR A 93 9.52 7.65 -4.00
C THR A 93 9.07 7.78 -2.54
N ALA A 94 9.78 7.19 -1.58
CA ALA A 94 9.41 7.20 -0.16
C ALA A 94 9.14 8.62 0.41
N PRO A 95 9.91 9.67 0.08
CA PRO A 95 9.61 11.03 0.51
C PRO A 95 8.28 11.56 -0.04
N ALA A 96 7.90 11.20 -1.27
CA ALA A 96 6.63 11.61 -1.87
C ALA A 96 5.44 10.94 -1.17
N ILE A 97 5.57 9.65 -0.86
CA ILE A 97 4.55 8.88 -0.14
C ILE A 97 4.36 9.41 1.27
N ARG A 98 5.45 9.68 2.00
CA ARG A 98 5.38 10.28 3.33
C ARG A 98 4.61 11.61 3.32
N ARG A 99 4.83 12.45 2.30
CA ARG A 99 4.06 13.70 2.13
C ARG A 99 2.59 13.45 1.78
N ALA A 100 2.29 12.41 0.99
CA ALA A 100 0.93 12.07 0.60
C ALA A 100 0.10 11.47 1.74
N LEU A 101 0.73 10.76 2.67
CA LEU A 101 0.04 10.15 3.82
C LEU A 101 -0.35 11.15 4.91
N GLY A 102 0.39 12.24 5.09
CA GLY A 102 0.06 13.28 6.08
C GLY A 102 -1.37 13.84 5.94
N PRO A 103 -1.78 14.29 4.73
CA PRO A 103 -3.16 14.71 4.47
C PRO A 103 -4.20 13.61 4.69
N THR A 104 -3.88 12.34 4.44
CA THR A 104 -4.77 11.20 4.67
C THR A 104 -5.09 11.03 6.16
N VAL A 105 -4.09 11.18 7.03
CA VAL A 105 -4.28 11.16 8.49
C VAL A 105 -5.16 12.34 8.94
N ALA A 106 -4.89 13.55 8.44
CA ALA A 106 -5.70 14.73 8.78
C ALA A 106 -7.14 14.63 8.23
N TRP A 107 -7.32 13.99 7.08
CA TRP A 107 -8.63 13.75 6.47
C TRP A 107 -9.49 12.82 7.32
N ARG A 108 -8.92 11.72 7.85
CA ARG A 108 -9.61 10.81 8.78
C ARG A 108 -10.22 11.57 9.96
N ALA A 109 -9.41 12.41 10.62
CA ALA A 109 -9.86 13.20 11.77
C ALA A 109 -11.03 14.12 11.40
N ARG A 110 -10.95 14.83 10.26
CA ARG A 110 -12.05 15.71 9.80
C ARG A 110 -13.31 14.95 9.38
N ARG A 111 -13.15 13.80 8.71
CA ARG A 111 -14.25 13.06 8.08
C ARG A 111 -15.06 12.23 9.08
N PHE A 112 -14.40 11.72 10.12
CA PHE A 112 -14.97 10.75 11.04
C PHE A 112 -14.80 11.13 12.52
N GLY A 113 -14.10 12.23 12.83
CA GLY A 113 -13.91 12.69 14.22
C GLY A 113 -12.99 11.80 15.06
N TRP A 114 -12.08 11.04 14.44
CA TRP A 114 -11.09 10.24 15.19
C TRP A 114 -9.97 11.17 15.70
N SER A 115 -9.59 11.02 16.97
CA SER A 115 -8.44 11.70 17.62
C SER A 115 -7.16 10.90 17.52
#